data_AF-A0A9E6CCN7-F1
#
_entry.id   AF-A0A9E6CCN7-F1
#
_cell.length_a   1.000
_cell.length_b   1.000
_cell.length_c   1.000
_cell.angle_alpha   90.00
_cell.angle_beta   90.00
_cell.angle_gamma   90.00
#
_symmetry.space_group_name_H-M   'P 1'
#
loop_
_entity.id
_entity.type
_entity.pdbx_description
1 polymer ?
#
loop_
_entity_poly.entity_id
_entity_poly.type
_entity_poly.pdbx_seq_one_letter_code
_entity_poly.pdbx_strand_id
1 'polypeptide(L)'
;MKVDKPFGTEFNQAVSKNTQSQKMDRAQANFSEILESARNIQENRADISISNSQLFNSMDFSPAQKDAISRSEEALTLLNHLADLLDGSTGSISSVDSAVSALDSNTEELLSLKENLEQGDPLRQTIDEIAVLTTVEKIKITRGDYS
;
A
#
# COMPACT_ATOMS: atom_id res chain seq x y z
N MET A 1 -24.76 -22.80 58.42
CA MET A 1 -23.35 -22.44 58.16
C MET A 1 -22.69 -23.66 57.51
N LYS A 2 -22.30 -23.53 56.23
CA LYS A 2 -21.25 -24.27 55.46
C LYS A 2 -21.30 -25.82 55.52
N VAL A 3 -21.98 -26.52 54.60
CA VAL A 3 -21.69 -26.80 53.16
C VAL A 3 -20.46 -27.70 52.93
N ASP A 4 -20.79 -28.92 52.52
CA ASP A 4 -19.99 -30.05 52.06
C ASP A 4 -18.93 -29.75 51.00
N LYS A 5 -17.84 -30.53 51.03
CA LYS A 5 -17.07 -30.91 49.84
C LYS A 5 -16.81 -32.42 49.88
N PRO A 6 -17.34 -33.19 48.93
CA PRO A 6 -16.86 -34.54 48.66
C PRO A 6 -16.15 -34.65 47.31
N PHE A 7 -15.10 -35.48 47.32
CA PHE A 7 -14.77 -36.54 46.35
C PHE A 7 -14.65 -36.25 44.85
N GLY A 8 -13.69 -36.94 44.23
CA GLY A 8 -13.88 -37.45 42.87
C GLY A 8 -12.64 -37.42 41.99
N THR A 9 -11.62 -38.21 42.32
CA THR A 9 -10.60 -38.64 41.35
C THR A 9 -11.17 -39.84 40.60
N GLU A 10 -11.72 -39.61 39.40
CA GLU A 10 -12.04 -40.71 38.48
C GLU A 10 -11.22 -40.60 37.20
N PHE A 11 -10.47 -41.67 37.00
CA PHE A 11 -9.81 -42.09 35.79
C PHE A 11 -10.74 -42.04 34.59
N ASN A 12 -10.32 -41.36 33.53
CA ASN A 12 -10.67 -41.76 32.17
C ASN A 12 -9.42 -41.69 31.29
N GLN A 13 -8.63 -42.77 31.36
CA GLN A 13 -7.78 -43.21 30.27
C GLN A 13 -8.69 -43.78 29.16
N ALA A 14 -9.01 -42.94 28.18
CA ALA A 14 -9.39 -43.40 26.86
C ALA A 14 -9.03 -42.28 25.88
N VAL A 15 -8.60 -42.68 24.67
CA VAL A 15 -8.24 -41.80 23.54
C VAL A 15 -6.80 -41.26 23.57
N SER A 16 -5.84 -42.16 23.68
CA SER A 16 -4.49 -41.97 23.11
C SER A 16 -4.26 -43.08 22.09
N LYS A 17 -4.62 -42.80 20.83
CA LYS A 17 -4.19 -43.47 19.56
C LYS A 17 -5.21 -43.16 18.44
N ASN A 18 -5.27 -41.91 17.92
CA ASN A 18 -5.76 -41.64 16.54
C ASN A 18 -5.71 -40.17 16.07
N THR A 19 -4.70 -39.37 16.44
CA THR A 19 -4.72 -37.91 16.13
C THR A 19 -3.45 -37.35 15.51
N GLN A 20 -2.63 -38.18 14.86
CA GLN A 20 -1.39 -37.72 14.23
C GLN A 20 -1.34 -37.80 12.69
N SER A 21 -2.33 -38.39 12.01
CA SER A 21 -2.35 -38.44 10.53
C SER A 21 -3.39 -37.53 9.86
N GLN A 22 -4.24 -36.80 10.59
CA GLN A 22 -5.25 -35.90 9.98
C GLN A 22 -4.84 -34.42 9.94
N LYS A 23 -3.64 -34.06 10.41
CA LYS A 23 -3.16 -32.66 10.42
C LYS A 23 -2.31 -32.26 9.22
N MET A 24 -1.79 -33.20 8.44
CA MET A 24 -0.99 -32.88 7.25
C MET A 24 -1.84 -32.66 6.00
N ASP A 25 -2.93 -33.38 5.79
CA ASP A 25 -3.78 -33.21 4.60
C ASP A 25 -4.62 -31.92 4.61
N ARG A 26 -4.97 -31.40 5.79
CA ARG A 26 -5.74 -30.14 5.90
C ARG A 26 -4.92 -28.89 5.62
N ALA A 27 -3.59 -28.94 5.79
CA ALA A 27 -2.73 -27.78 5.55
C ALA A 27 -2.44 -27.58 4.05
N GLN A 28 -2.36 -28.66 3.26
CA GLN A 28 -2.16 -28.59 1.81
C GLN A 28 -3.40 -28.12 1.06
N ALA A 29 -4.60 -28.55 1.47
CA ALA A 29 -5.85 -28.11 0.84
C ALA A 29 -6.04 -26.58 0.88
N ASN A 30 -5.62 -25.93 1.97
CA ASN A 30 -5.78 -24.49 2.14
C ASN A 30 -4.81 -23.66 1.28
N PHE A 31 -3.60 -24.16 0.98
CA PHE A 31 -2.64 -23.39 0.19
C PHE A 31 -2.98 -23.38 -1.30
N SER A 32 -3.46 -24.51 -1.83
CA SER A 32 -3.94 -24.59 -3.21
C SER A 32 -5.13 -23.64 -3.46
N GLU A 33 -6.05 -23.52 -2.50
CA GLU A 33 -7.18 -22.59 -2.57
C GLU A 33 -6.75 -21.11 -2.52
N ILE A 34 -5.70 -20.80 -1.74
CA ILE A 34 -5.08 -19.46 -1.70
C ILE A 34 -4.39 -19.13 -3.05
N LEU A 35 -3.70 -20.09 -3.67
CA LEU A 35 -3.06 -19.86 -4.97
C LEU A 35 -4.10 -19.72 -6.09
N GLU A 36 -5.18 -20.50 -6.06
CA GLU A 36 -6.24 -20.46 -7.05
C GLU A 36 -7.08 -19.17 -6.94
N SER A 37 -7.34 -18.70 -5.72
CA SER A 37 -7.95 -17.38 -5.49
C SER A 37 -7.03 -16.23 -5.93
N ALA A 38 -5.72 -16.31 -5.66
CA ALA A 38 -4.77 -15.31 -6.13
C ALA A 38 -4.71 -15.24 -7.67
N ARG A 39 -4.76 -16.40 -8.35
CA ARG A 39 -4.80 -16.47 -9.81
C ARG A 39 -6.08 -15.86 -10.40
N ASN A 40 -7.24 -16.13 -9.79
CA ASN A 40 -8.52 -15.55 -10.23
C ASN A 40 -8.60 -14.03 -10.03
N ILE A 41 -7.92 -13.48 -9.01
CA ILE A 41 -7.82 -12.02 -8.82
C ILE A 41 -7.02 -11.38 -9.95
N GLN A 42 -6.04 -12.08 -10.51
CA GLN A 42 -5.19 -11.57 -11.58
C GLN A 42 -5.87 -11.60 -12.96
N GLU A 43 -6.73 -12.60 -13.22
CA GLU A 43 -7.51 -12.70 -14.47
C GLU A 43 -8.72 -11.74 -14.53
N ASN A 44 -9.15 -11.16 -13.40
CA ASN A 44 -10.27 -10.20 -13.34
C ASN A 44 -9.85 -8.72 -13.30
N ARG A 45 -8.56 -8.41 -13.50
CA ARG A 45 -8.13 -7.05 -13.86
C ARG A 45 -8.41 -6.80 -15.34
N ALA A 46 -9.70 -6.77 -15.68
CA ALA A 46 -10.11 -6.04 -16.88
C ALA A 46 -9.64 -4.58 -16.69
N ASP A 47 -9.01 -4.03 -17.72
CA ASP A 47 -8.63 -2.62 -17.84
C ASP A 47 -9.81 -1.72 -17.47
N ILE A 48 -9.82 -1.28 -16.21
CA ILE A 48 -10.64 -0.15 -15.78
C ILE A 48 -9.84 1.09 -16.18
N SER A 49 -9.82 1.38 -17.48
CA SER A 49 -9.46 2.72 -17.98
C SER A 49 -10.66 3.63 -17.72
N ILE A 50 -10.90 3.95 -16.46
CA ILE A 50 -11.78 5.07 -16.11
C ILE A 50 -11.01 6.32 -16.52
N SER A 51 -11.54 7.07 -17.47
CA SER A 51 -11.14 8.47 -17.66
C SER A 51 -11.50 9.22 -16.37
N ASN A 52 -10.54 9.35 -15.46
CA ASN A 52 -10.68 9.96 -14.14
C ASN A 52 -11.33 11.36 -14.21
N SER A 53 -11.15 12.08 -15.32
CA SER A 53 -11.66 13.44 -15.55
C SER A 53 -13.18 13.62 -15.36
N GLN A 54 -14.01 12.59 -15.50
CA GLN A 54 -15.47 12.72 -15.36
C GLN A 54 -16.00 12.42 -13.94
N LEU A 55 -15.34 11.57 -13.17
CA LEU A 55 -15.76 11.26 -11.79
C LEU A 55 -15.41 12.39 -10.81
N PHE A 56 -14.27 13.05 -10.98
CA PHE A 56 -13.86 14.16 -10.12
C PHE A 56 -14.76 15.41 -10.25
N ASN A 57 -15.35 15.65 -11.42
CA ASN A 57 -16.25 16.79 -11.64
C ASN A 57 -17.62 16.64 -10.97
N SER A 58 -17.97 15.43 -10.51
CA SER A 58 -19.25 15.14 -9.86
C SER A 58 -19.19 15.22 -8.33
N MET A 59 -17.97 15.33 -7.79
CA MET A 59 -17.72 15.42 -6.35
C MET A 59 -17.46 16.88 -5.98
N ASP A 60 -18.14 17.36 -4.95
CA ASP A 60 -18.02 18.74 -4.48
C ASP A 60 -16.78 18.88 -3.60
N PHE A 61 -15.61 18.85 -4.23
CA PHE A 61 -14.34 19.08 -3.55
C PHE A 61 -14.16 20.57 -3.28
N SER A 62 -13.65 20.88 -2.09
CA SER A 62 -13.20 22.23 -1.77
C SER A 62 -12.07 22.67 -2.71
N PRO A 63 -11.88 23.98 -2.95
CA PRO A 63 -10.76 24.46 -3.76
C PRO A 63 -9.40 23.91 -3.30
N ALA A 64 -9.18 23.85 -1.99
CA ALA A 64 -7.95 23.29 -1.40
C ALA A 64 -7.78 21.78 -1.71
N GLN A 65 -8.88 21.02 -1.67
CA GLN A 65 -8.86 19.60 -2.05
C GLN A 65 -8.56 19.40 -3.54
N LYS A 66 -9.14 20.23 -4.42
CA LYS A 66 -8.87 20.18 -5.87
C LYS A 66 -7.41 20.48 -6.17
N ASP A 67 -6.84 21.50 -5.55
CA ASP A 67 -5.43 21.85 -5.71
C ASP A 67 -4.51 20.74 -5.19
N ALA A 68 -4.83 20.16 -4.02
CA ALA A 68 -4.10 19.04 -3.43
C ALA A 68 -4.14 17.79 -4.32
N ILE A 69 -5.31 17.45 -4.89
CA ILE A 69 -5.45 16.33 -5.82
C ILE A 69 -4.61 16.58 -7.08
N SER A 70 -4.75 17.75 -7.70
CA SER A 70 -4.00 18.09 -8.92
C SER A 70 -2.50 18.02 -8.72
N ARG A 71 -1.98 18.50 -7.58
CA ARG A 71 -0.55 18.39 -7.27
C ARG A 71 -0.14 16.97 -6.94
N SER A 72 -1.00 16.20 -6.29
CA SER A 72 -0.71 14.79 -5.99
C SER A 72 -0.58 13.98 -7.28
N GLU A 73 -1.43 14.25 -8.28
CA GLU A 73 -1.32 13.64 -9.61
C GLU A 73 -0.03 14.05 -10.34
N GLU A 74 0.38 15.31 -10.20
CA GLU A 74 1.65 15.79 -10.75
C GLU A 74 2.85 15.09 -10.09
N ALA A 75 2.89 14.96 -8.76
CA ALA A 75 3.92 14.22 -8.05
C ALA A 75 4.00 12.75 -8.50
N LEU A 76 2.85 12.08 -8.66
CA LEU A 76 2.79 10.71 -9.16
C LEU A 76 3.29 10.60 -10.60
N THR A 77 3.00 11.59 -11.43
CA THR A 77 3.51 11.67 -12.81
C THR A 77 5.03 11.82 -12.82
N LEU A 78 5.58 12.67 -11.96
CA LEU A 78 7.02 12.85 -11.80
C LEU A 78 7.70 11.57 -11.27
N LEU A 79 7.09 10.86 -10.32
CA LEU A 79 7.57 9.57 -9.84
C LEU A 79 7.60 8.51 -10.94
N ASN A 80 6.55 8.43 -11.76
CA ASN A 80 6.54 7.52 -12.91
C ASN A 80 7.62 7.89 -13.93
N HIS A 81 7.76 9.18 -14.24
CA HIS A 81 8.82 9.64 -15.13
C HIS A 81 10.22 9.30 -14.60
N LEU A 82 10.44 9.47 -13.29
CA LEU A 82 11.68 9.09 -12.63
C LEU A 82 11.91 7.57 -12.73
N ALA A 83 10.89 6.76 -12.51
CA ALA A 83 10.97 5.31 -12.68
C ALA A 83 11.37 4.94 -14.13
N ASP A 84 10.76 5.57 -15.14
CA ASP A 84 11.11 5.35 -16.56
C ASP A 84 12.57 5.73 -16.86
N LEU A 85 13.06 6.83 -16.26
CA LEU A 85 14.46 7.26 -16.41
C LEU A 85 15.44 6.27 -15.79
N LEU A 86 15.06 5.62 -14.69
CA LEU A 86 15.88 4.63 -13.98
C LEU A 86 15.84 3.25 -14.65
N ASP A 87 14.72 2.86 -15.24
CA ASP A 87 14.56 1.58 -15.94
C ASP A 87 15.19 1.59 -17.35
N GLY A 88 15.29 2.78 -17.96
CA GLY A 88 15.95 2.98 -19.24
C GLY A 88 17.47 3.14 -19.13
N SER A 89 18.24 2.34 -19.90
CA SER A 89 19.70 2.47 -20.11
C SER A 89 20.18 3.84 -20.67
N THR A 90 19.28 4.82 -20.83
CA THR A 90 19.51 6.11 -21.50
C THR A 90 19.28 7.33 -20.60
N GLY A 91 18.86 7.15 -19.34
CA GLY A 91 18.78 8.25 -18.40
C GLY A 91 20.17 8.81 -18.10
N SER A 92 20.49 10.02 -18.60
CA SER A 92 21.66 10.74 -18.11
C SER A 92 21.47 11.03 -16.63
N ILE A 93 22.53 10.92 -15.82
CA ILE A 93 22.53 11.31 -14.40
C ILE A 93 21.94 12.72 -14.21
N SER A 94 22.22 13.63 -15.14
CA SER A 94 21.65 14.99 -15.14
C SER A 94 20.12 15.03 -15.25
N SER A 95 19.52 14.09 -15.98
CA SER A 95 18.07 13.98 -16.14
C SER A 95 17.42 13.43 -14.88
N VAL A 96 18.07 12.47 -14.22
CA VAL A 96 17.64 11.94 -12.92
C VAL A 96 17.68 13.04 -11.86
N ASP A 97 18.79 13.78 -11.75
CA ASP A 97 18.93 14.87 -10.78
C ASP A 97 17.89 15.98 -10.99
N SER A 98 17.58 16.30 -12.25
CA SER A 98 16.54 17.28 -12.59
C SER A 98 15.15 16.79 -12.19
N ALA A 99 14.83 15.51 -12.45
CA ALA A 99 13.56 14.91 -12.05
C ALA A 99 13.42 14.83 -10.52
N VAL A 100 14.48 14.48 -9.81
CA VAL A 100 14.52 14.48 -8.34
C VAL A 100 14.28 15.89 -7.79
N SER A 101 14.91 16.91 -8.36
CA SER A 101 14.74 18.31 -7.92
C SER A 101 13.30 18.81 -8.14
N ALA A 102 12.70 18.46 -9.29
CA ALA A 102 11.30 18.77 -9.57
C ALA A 102 10.35 18.08 -8.58
N LEU A 103 10.62 16.81 -8.26
CA LEU A 103 9.83 16.04 -7.31
C LEU A 103 9.95 16.57 -5.87
N ASP A 104 11.12 17.03 -5.47
CA ASP A 104 11.38 17.66 -4.17
C ASP A 104 10.55 18.95 -4.04
N SER A 105 10.61 19.80 -5.07
CA SER A 105 9.87 21.08 -5.09
C SER A 105 8.36 20.85 -5.04
N ASN A 106 7.84 19.89 -5.82
CA ASN A 106 6.43 19.54 -5.82
C ASN A 106 5.98 18.96 -4.46
N THR A 107 6.85 18.17 -3.80
CA THR A 107 6.57 17.62 -2.47
C THR A 107 6.50 18.71 -1.40
N GLU A 108 7.37 19.73 -1.44
CA GLU A 108 7.30 20.88 -0.54
C GLU A 108 6.00 21.68 -0.71
N GLU A 109 5.55 21.87 -1.96
CA GLU A 109 4.27 22.50 -2.26
C GLU A 109 3.09 21.66 -1.74
N LEU A 110 3.13 20.33 -1.94
CA LEU A 110 2.11 19.41 -1.43
C LEU A 110 2.00 19.44 0.09
N LEU A 111 3.13 19.44 0.79
CA LEU A 111 3.16 19.57 2.25
C LEU A 111 2.60 20.91 2.72
N SER A 112 2.82 21.98 1.95
CA SER A 112 2.22 23.29 2.22
C SER A 112 0.70 23.27 2.00
N LEU A 113 0.22 22.59 0.95
CA LEU A 113 -1.21 22.41 0.69
C LEU A 113 -1.89 21.56 1.76
N LYS A 114 -1.20 20.55 2.28
CA LYS A 114 -1.68 19.71 3.38
C LYS A 114 -2.09 20.53 4.59
N GLU A 115 -1.34 21.57 4.94
CA GLU A 115 -1.65 22.43 6.09
C GLU A 115 -2.97 23.21 5.92
N ASN A 116 -3.44 23.39 4.68
CA ASN A 116 -4.73 24.03 4.38
C ASN A 116 -5.91 23.06 4.38
N LEU A 117 -5.68 21.74 4.49
CA LEU A 117 -6.73 20.74 4.54
C LEU A 117 -7.27 20.55 5.97
N GLU A 118 -8.55 20.23 6.09
CA GLU A 118 -9.18 19.99 7.39
C GLU A 118 -8.54 18.82 8.15
N GLN A 119 -8.55 18.92 9.47
CA GLN A 119 -7.99 17.89 10.34
C GLN A 119 -8.87 16.64 10.28
N GLY A 120 -8.38 15.58 9.63
CA GLY A 120 -9.13 14.35 9.36
C GLY A 120 -9.46 14.13 7.88
N ASP A 121 -9.11 15.06 6.99
CA ASP A 121 -9.23 14.85 5.56
C ASP A 121 -8.32 13.70 5.09
N PRO A 122 -8.86 12.66 4.42
CA PRO A 122 -8.08 11.53 3.94
C PRO A 122 -6.94 11.93 2.97
N LEU A 123 -7.08 13.04 2.23
CA LEU A 123 -6.03 13.53 1.35
C LEU A 123 -4.75 13.90 2.12
N ARG A 124 -4.86 14.29 3.40
CA ARG A 124 -3.66 14.55 4.21
C ARG A 124 -2.80 13.30 4.35
N GLN A 125 -3.42 12.13 4.48
CA GLN A 125 -2.70 10.85 4.54
C GLN A 125 -2.07 10.52 3.19
N THR A 126 -2.80 10.70 2.08
CA THR A 126 -2.26 10.50 0.74
C THR A 126 -1.04 11.39 0.48
N ILE A 127 -1.09 12.66 0.88
CA ILE A 127 0.05 13.58 0.75
C ILE A 127 1.26 13.09 1.57
N ASP A 128 1.03 12.61 2.79
CA ASP A 128 2.11 12.04 3.62
C ASP A 128 2.75 10.81 2.97
N GLU A 129 1.94 9.91 2.40
CA GLU A 129 2.42 8.72 1.70
C GLU A 129 3.26 9.10 0.47
N ILE A 130 2.81 10.08 -0.32
CA ILE A 130 3.57 10.60 -1.46
C ILE A 130 4.90 11.21 -0.98
N ALA A 131 4.88 12.03 0.07
CA ALA A 131 6.09 12.67 0.59
C ALA A 131 7.11 11.65 1.12
N VAL A 132 6.65 10.61 1.82
CA VAL A 132 7.51 9.51 2.26
C VAL A 132 8.09 8.77 1.06
N LEU A 133 7.28 8.46 0.04
CA LEU A 133 7.74 7.77 -1.15
C LEU A 133 8.81 8.58 -1.89
N THR A 134 8.56 9.87 -2.15
CA THR A 134 9.55 10.80 -2.74
C THR A 134 10.85 10.79 -1.96
N THR A 135 10.78 10.88 -0.63
CA THR A 135 11.96 10.92 0.24
C THR A 135 12.76 9.62 0.14
N VAL A 136 12.08 8.47 0.17
CA VAL A 136 12.72 7.16 0.05
C VAL A 136 13.42 7.04 -1.31
N GLU A 137 12.75 7.42 -2.39
CA GLU A 137 13.33 7.35 -3.74
C GLU A 137 14.56 8.26 -3.90
N LYS A 138 14.48 9.49 -3.38
CA LYS A 138 15.62 10.42 -3.33
C LYS A 138 16.82 9.82 -2.59
N ILE A 139 16.58 9.17 -1.46
CA ILE A 139 17.65 8.51 -0.68
C ILE A 139 18.27 7.35 -1.47
N LYS A 140 17.46 6.51 -2.11
CA LYS A 140 17.95 5.39 -2.93
C LYS A 140 18.83 5.88 -4.08
N ILE A 141 18.41 6.93 -4.78
CA ILE A 141 19.19 7.57 -5.85
C ILE A 141 20.50 8.13 -5.31
N THR A 142 20.46 8.86 -4.19
CA THR A 142 21.67 9.44 -3.57
C THR A 142 22.66 8.36 -3.12
N ARG A 143 22.16 7.20 -2.68
CA ARG A 143 22.99 6.05 -2.29
C ARG A 143 23.57 5.31 -3.49
N GLY A 144 23.07 5.56 -4.70
CA GLY A 144 23.47 4.87 -5.91
C GLY A 144 22.84 3.48 -6.08
N ASP A 145 21.65 3.23 -5.49
CA ASP A 145 20.98 1.93 -5.60
C ASP A 145 20.56 1.58 -7.03
N TYR A 146 20.48 2.59 -7.90
CA TYR A 146 20.08 2.49 -9.30
C TYR A 146 21.26 2.60 -10.28
N SER A 147 22.51 2.57 -9.78
CA SER A 147 23.75 2.72 -10.56
C SER A 147 24.46 1.39 -10.83
#